data_AF-A0A918NAR8-F1
#
_entry.id   AF-A0A918NAR8-F1
#
_cell.length_a   1.000
_cell.length_b   1.000
_cell.length_c   1.000
_cell.angle_alpha   90.00
_cell.angle_beta   90.00
_cell.angle_gamma   90.00
#
_symmetry.space_group_name_H-M   'P 1'
#
loop_
_entity.id
_entity.type
_entity.pdbx_description
1 polymer ?
#
loop_
_entity_poly.entity_id
_entity_poly.type
_entity_poly.pdbx_seq_one_letter_code
_entity_poly.pdbx_strand_id
1 'polypeptide(L)'
;MQKLHVLTRVPEHIVDTPSHITGQQRWQRSYNVAGWIRFERQDDSPVRLLLRVQDAAGARDVPVDNTKLNSKTLLLSGVANLKLTGRIERMELLLQSEHDTHSVDELFVQPVKEKAKTNPARRVTWGVSE
;
A
#
# COMPACT_ATOMS: atom_id res chain seq x y z
N MET A 1 -5.82 23.98 -4.30
CA MET A 1 -5.24 23.01 -5.27
C MET A 1 -4.55 21.93 -4.46
N GLN A 2 -4.95 20.68 -4.65
CA GLN A 2 -4.32 19.55 -3.95
C GLN A 2 -2.86 19.36 -4.38
N LYS A 3 -1.99 19.14 -3.40
CA LYS A 3 -0.58 18.84 -3.55
C LYS A 3 -0.28 17.45 -2.99
N LEU A 4 0.84 16.88 -3.43
CA LEU A 4 1.37 15.62 -2.88
C LEU A 4 2.51 15.95 -1.92
N HIS A 5 2.37 15.47 -0.70
CA HIS A 5 3.37 15.60 0.37
C HIS A 5 3.95 14.22 0.64
N VAL A 6 5.27 14.07 0.52
CA VAL A 6 5.94 12.83 0.93
C VAL A 6 5.97 12.80 2.45
N LEU A 7 5.32 11.81 3.06
CA LEU A 7 5.32 11.62 4.51
C LEU A 7 6.58 10.89 4.95
N THR A 8 6.91 9.80 4.26
CA THR A 8 8.14 9.04 4.52
C THR A 8 8.50 8.13 3.34
N ARG A 9 9.77 7.73 3.29
CA ARG A 9 10.21 6.57 2.50
C ARG A 9 10.02 5.32 3.35
N VAL A 10 9.36 4.30 2.81
CA VAL A 10 9.18 3.03 3.51
C VAL A 10 10.55 2.34 3.65
N PRO A 11 11.00 1.98 4.87
CA PRO A 11 12.25 1.27 5.10
C PRO A 11 12.36 -0.03 4.33
N GLU A 12 13.56 -0.35 3.81
CA GLU A 12 13.80 -1.51 2.95
C GLU A 12 13.41 -2.85 3.60
N HIS A 13 13.56 -2.98 4.92
CA HIS A 13 13.19 -4.21 5.64
C HIS A 13 11.68 -4.46 5.70
N ILE A 14 10.84 -3.43 5.47
CA ILE A 14 9.38 -3.56 5.32
C ILE A 14 9.03 -3.92 3.88
N VAL A 15 9.87 -3.55 2.90
CA VAL A 15 9.65 -3.82 1.49
C VAL A 15 9.91 -5.29 1.19
N ASP A 16 8.85 -6.09 1.24
CA ASP A 16 8.92 -7.52 1.06
C ASP A 16 8.93 -7.89 -0.44
N THR A 17 10.13 -7.82 -1.03
CA THR A 17 10.40 -8.30 -2.39
C THR A 17 10.90 -9.74 -2.34
N PRO A 18 10.18 -10.72 -2.93
CA PRO A 18 10.62 -12.10 -2.93
C PRO A 18 11.98 -12.26 -3.62
N SER A 19 12.87 -13.05 -3.03
CA SER A 19 14.25 -13.23 -3.50
C SER A 19 14.36 -13.82 -4.91
N HIS A 20 13.34 -14.54 -5.36
CA HIS A 20 13.30 -15.19 -6.68
C HIS A 20 12.85 -14.26 -7.82
N ILE A 21 12.34 -13.06 -7.53
CA ILE A 21 11.91 -12.11 -8.56
C ILE A 21 13.14 -11.54 -9.27
N THR A 22 13.25 -11.83 -10.56
CA THR A 22 14.32 -11.36 -11.44
C THR A 22 13.74 -10.73 -12.71
N GLY A 23 14.47 -9.80 -13.32
CA GLY A 23 14.08 -9.15 -14.57
C GLY A 23 12.70 -8.47 -14.50
N GLN A 24 11.84 -8.74 -15.49
CA GLN A 24 10.50 -8.15 -15.61
C GLN A 24 9.36 -9.08 -15.17
N GLN A 25 9.64 -10.01 -14.26
CA GLN A 25 8.59 -10.90 -13.74
C GLN A 25 7.48 -10.09 -13.04
N ARG A 26 6.22 -10.40 -13.34
CA ARG A 26 5.05 -9.78 -12.72
C ARG A 26 4.60 -10.56 -11.50
N TRP A 27 4.25 -9.85 -10.45
CA TRP A 27 3.77 -10.42 -9.19
C TRP A 27 2.85 -9.44 -8.47
N GLN A 28 2.28 -9.86 -7.34
CA GLN A 28 1.38 -9.03 -6.54
C GLN A 28 1.80 -9.08 -5.08
N ARG A 29 1.58 -7.97 -4.37
CA ARG A 29 1.76 -7.89 -2.92
C ARG A 29 0.76 -6.92 -2.34
N SER A 30 0.27 -7.23 -1.15
CA SER A 30 -0.61 -6.33 -0.40
C SER A 30 0.08 -5.81 0.84
N TYR A 31 -0.20 -4.56 1.20
CA TYR A 31 0.31 -3.92 2.40
C TYR A 31 -0.84 -3.33 3.20
N ASN A 32 -0.91 -3.63 4.49
CA ASN A 32 -1.69 -2.83 5.44
C ASN A 32 -0.97 -1.50 5.61
N VAL A 33 -1.68 -0.40 5.45
CA VAL A 33 -1.12 0.95 5.52
C VAL A 33 -2.02 1.82 6.37
N ALA A 34 -1.43 2.57 7.29
CA ALA A 34 -2.13 3.59 8.06
C ALA A 34 -1.24 4.81 8.33
N GLY A 35 -1.88 5.97 8.49
CA GLY A 35 -1.24 7.20 8.91
C GLY A 35 -2.15 7.98 9.85
N TRP A 36 -1.61 8.37 11.00
CA TRP A 36 -2.25 9.27 11.94
C TRP A 36 -1.70 10.68 11.72
N ILE A 37 -2.55 11.56 11.17
CA ILE A 37 -2.14 12.86 10.66
C ILE A 37 -2.93 13.97 11.37
N ARG A 38 -2.22 14.98 11.85
CA ARG A 38 -2.79 16.20 12.43
C ARG A 38 -2.64 17.39 11.49
N PHE A 39 -3.71 18.15 11.36
CA PHE A 39 -3.83 19.34 10.54
C PHE A 39 -4.07 20.56 11.43
N GLU A 40 -3.63 21.73 10.98
CA GLU A 40 -3.80 22.99 11.72
C GLU A 40 -5.27 23.44 11.81
N ARG A 41 -6.05 23.19 10.75
CA ARG A 41 -7.46 23.56 10.64
C ARG A 41 -8.30 22.42 10.05
N GLN A 42 -9.61 22.56 10.22
CA GLN A 42 -10.62 21.69 9.62
C GLN A 42 -11.40 22.52 8.60
N ASP A 43 -11.61 22.00 7.39
CA ASP A 43 -12.31 22.72 6.32
C ASP A 43 -13.01 21.82 5.28
N ASP A 44 -13.30 20.56 5.61
CA ASP A 44 -13.99 19.57 4.75
C ASP A 44 -13.33 19.30 3.38
N SER A 45 -12.12 19.82 3.16
CA SER A 45 -11.34 19.55 1.96
C SER A 45 -11.01 18.05 1.84
N PRO A 46 -10.91 17.53 0.61
CA PRO A 46 -10.57 16.12 0.40
C PRO A 46 -9.10 15.85 0.75
N VAL A 47 -8.86 14.75 1.44
CA VAL A 47 -7.55 14.26 1.89
C VAL A 47 -7.40 12.78 1.53
N ARG A 48 -6.25 12.41 0.95
CA ARG A 48 -5.97 11.03 0.54
C ARG A 48 -4.64 10.52 1.05
N LEU A 49 -4.62 9.28 1.51
CA LEU A 49 -3.40 8.54 1.78
C LEU A 49 -3.07 7.67 0.55
N LEU A 50 -1.84 7.76 0.06
CA LEU A 50 -1.38 7.04 -1.12
C LEU A 50 -0.07 6.31 -0.79
N LEU A 51 0.10 5.12 -1.38
CA LEU A 51 1.36 4.41 -1.41
C LEU A 51 1.96 4.53 -2.81
N ARG A 52 3.07 5.27 -2.95
CA ARG A 52 3.83 5.36 -4.18
C ARG A 52 4.82 4.22 -4.25
N VAL A 53 4.84 3.51 -5.37
CA VAL A 53 5.81 2.44 -5.64
C VAL A 53 6.52 2.71 -6.96
N GLN A 54 7.83 2.46 -6.97
CA GLN A 54 8.68 2.45 -8.16
C GLN A 54 9.28 1.05 -8.31
N ASP A 55 9.09 0.47 -9.49
CA ASP A 55 9.62 -0.83 -9.92
C ASP A 55 9.99 -0.76 -11.41
N ALA A 56 10.25 -1.91 -12.04
CA ALA A 56 10.64 -1.94 -13.46
C ALA A 56 9.56 -1.46 -14.44
N ALA A 57 8.31 -1.28 -13.99
CA ALA A 57 7.24 -0.68 -14.79
C ALA A 57 7.12 0.84 -14.58
N GLY A 58 7.94 1.43 -13.70
CA GLY A 58 7.94 2.85 -13.37
C GLY A 58 7.19 3.20 -12.08
N ALA A 59 7.19 4.49 -11.76
CA ALA A 59 6.56 5.02 -10.54
C ALA A 59 5.04 5.17 -10.72
N ARG A 60 4.27 4.78 -9.70
CA ARG A 60 2.80 4.96 -9.65
C ARG A 60 2.29 5.10 -8.23
N ASP A 61 1.17 5.79 -8.10
CA ASP A 61 0.49 6.03 -6.82
C ASP A 61 -0.70 5.09 -6.69
N VAL A 62 -0.73 4.33 -5.59
CA VAL A 62 -1.83 3.44 -5.25
C VAL A 62 -2.63 4.06 -4.11
N PRO A 63 -3.93 4.36 -4.30
CA PRO A 63 -4.75 4.92 -3.23
C PRO A 63 -4.95 3.90 -2.11
N VAL A 64 -4.77 4.38 -0.87
CA VAL A 64 -4.99 3.59 0.35
C VAL A 64 -6.33 3.97 0.98
N ASP A 65 -6.56 5.27 1.16
CA ASP A 65 -7.76 5.81 1.80
C ASP A 65 -8.06 7.23 1.27
N ASN A 66 -9.31 7.66 1.35
CA ASN A 66 -9.81 8.97 0.94
C ASN A 66 -10.97 9.41 1.82
N THR A 67 -10.85 10.59 2.44
CA THR A 67 -11.89 11.17 3.27
C THR A 67 -11.91 12.70 3.14
N LYS A 68 -12.85 13.35 3.84
CA LYS A 68 -12.85 14.79 4.04
C LYS A 68 -12.15 15.14 5.34
N LEU A 69 -11.51 16.31 5.40
CA LEU A 69 -10.94 16.88 6.62
C LEU A 69 -12.04 17.39 7.55
N ASN A 70 -12.76 16.45 8.17
CA ASN A 70 -13.88 16.68 9.10
C ASN A 70 -13.45 16.72 10.58
N SER A 71 -12.15 16.57 10.85
CA SER A 71 -11.50 16.66 12.15
C SER A 71 -10.08 17.16 11.94
N LYS A 72 -9.51 17.87 12.91
CA LYS A 72 -8.09 18.26 12.89
C LYS A 72 -7.14 17.06 12.93
N THR A 73 -7.64 15.90 13.34
CA THR A 73 -6.86 14.69 13.50
C THR A 73 -7.57 13.56 12.76
N LEU A 74 -6.87 12.94 11.80
CA LEU A 74 -7.39 11.87 10.97
C LEU A 74 -6.53 10.62 11.09
N LEU A 75 -7.19 9.48 11.24
CA LEU A 75 -6.62 8.18 10.94
C LEU A 75 -7.04 7.81 9.51
N LEU A 76 -6.07 7.74 8.61
CA LEU A 76 -6.27 7.26 7.25
C LEU A 76 -5.70 5.84 7.18
N SER A 77 -6.49 4.87 6.74
CA SER A 77 -6.03 3.47 6.75
C SER A 77 -6.70 2.61 5.70
N GLY A 78 -5.97 1.59 5.22
CA GLY A 78 -6.47 0.67 4.20
C GLY A 78 -5.45 -0.38 3.80
N VAL A 79 -5.78 -1.12 2.74
CA VAL A 79 -4.91 -2.14 2.15
C VAL A 79 -4.50 -1.72 0.73
N ALA A 80 -3.21 -1.45 0.56
CA ALA A 80 -2.64 -1.16 -0.76
C ALA A 80 -2.36 -2.46 -1.51
N ASN A 81 -3.08 -2.71 -2.60
CA ASN A 81 -2.87 -3.86 -3.47
C ASN A 81 -1.93 -3.48 -4.62
N LEU A 82 -0.69 -3.94 -4.58
CA LEU A 82 0.34 -3.61 -5.57
C LEU A 82 0.43 -4.70 -6.64
N LYS A 83 0.32 -4.31 -7.91
CA LYS A 83 0.69 -5.13 -9.07
C LYS A 83 2.10 -4.73 -9.49
N LEU A 84 3.09 -5.58 -9.31
CA LEU A 84 4.51 -5.25 -9.35
C LEU A 84 5.19 -5.89 -10.57
N THR A 85 6.22 -5.24 -11.10
CA THR A 85 7.08 -5.77 -12.18
C THR A 85 8.54 -5.67 -11.76
N GLY A 86 9.23 -6.81 -11.73
CA GLY A 86 10.60 -6.87 -11.22
C GLY A 86 10.70 -6.53 -9.74
N ARG A 87 11.86 -6.03 -9.32
CA ARG A 87 12.11 -5.65 -7.92
C ARG A 87 11.51 -4.27 -7.61
N ILE A 88 11.08 -4.07 -6.36
CA ILE A 88 10.73 -2.73 -5.87
C ILE A 88 12.02 -1.94 -5.65
N GLU A 89 12.13 -0.78 -6.29
CA GLU A 89 13.26 0.15 -6.16
C GLU A 89 13.02 1.18 -5.06
N ARG A 90 11.78 1.68 -4.98
CA ARG A 90 11.38 2.70 -4.00
C ARG A 90 9.92 2.52 -3.63
N MET A 91 9.62 2.76 -2.36
CA MET A 91 8.25 2.84 -1.86
C MET A 91 8.13 3.98 -0.87
N GLU A 92 7.08 4.79 -1.00
CA GLU A 92 6.87 6.01 -0.23
C GLU A 92 5.41 6.13 0.18
N LEU A 93 5.18 6.65 1.37
CA LEU A 93 3.85 7.04 1.81
C LEU A 93 3.65 8.52 1.52
N LEU A 94 2.55 8.86 0.87
CA LEU A 94 2.21 10.21 0.47
C LEU A 94 0.86 10.63 1.04
N LEU A 95 0.76 11.91 1.37
CA LEU A 95 -0.50 12.58 1.66
C LEU A 95 -0.84 13.49 0.49
N GLN A 96 -2.05 13.35 -0.05
CA GLN A 96 -2.60 14.32 -0.98
C GLN A 96 -3.58 15.23 -0.24
N SER A 97 -3.29 16.52 -0.18
CA SER A 97 -4.08 17.51 0.56
C SER A 97 -3.94 18.91 -0.05
N GLU A 98 -4.90 19.79 0.25
CA GLU A 98 -4.76 21.23 -0.02
C GLU A 98 -3.96 21.96 1.07
N HIS A 99 -3.68 21.29 2.19
CA HIS A 99 -2.99 21.84 3.35
C HIS A 99 -1.49 21.58 3.29
N ASP A 100 -0.71 22.66 3.25
CA ASP A 100 0.75 22.57 3.23
C ASP A 100 1.35 22.19 4.59
N THR A 101 0.65 22.50 5.68
CA THR A 101 1.10 22.26 7.06
C THR A 101 0.29 21.15 7.71
N HIS A 102 0.98 20.07 8.05
CA HIS A 102 0.46 18.95 8.82
C HIS A 102 1.59 18.34 9.64
N SER A 103 1.24 17.60 10.68
CA SER A 103 2.17 16.77 11.45
C SER A 103 1.74 15.31 11.35
N VAL A 104 2.73 14.43 11.37
CA VAL A 104 2.54 12.98 11.33
C VAL A 104 2.87 12.45 12.70
N ASP A 105 1.88 11.90 13.38
CA ASP A 105 2.07 11.34 14.72
C ASP A 105 2.58 9.89 14.63
N GLU A 106 1.99 9.10 13.73
CA GLU A 106 2.36 7.70 13.54
C GLU A 106 2.12 7.24 12.10
N LEU A 107 3.00 6.39 11.59
CA LEU A 107 2.85 5.71 10.30
C LEU A 107 3.02 4.22 10.48
N PHE A 108 2.19 3.45 9.78
CA PHE A 108 2.23 2.00 9.81
C PHE A 108 2.20 1.45 8.39
N VAL A 109 3.15 0.58 8.06
CA VAL A 109 3.18 -0.18 6.80
C VAL A 109 3.59 -1.61 7.12
N GLN A 110 2.78 -2.59 6.70
CA GLN A 110 3.06 -4.00 6.97
C GLN A 110 2.65 -4.86 5.77
N PRO A 111 3.54 -5.74 5.25
CA PRO A 111 3.16 -6.74 4.27
C PRO A 111 2.03 -7.63 4.80
N VAL A 112 0.98 -7.80 4.01
CA VAL A 112 -0.07 -8.77 4.32
C VAL A 112 0.49 -10.16 4.12
N LYS A 113 0.41 -10.99 5.16
CA LYS A 113 0.78 -12.41 5.06
C LYS A 113 -0.22 -13.11 4.13
N GLU A 114 0.22 -13.44 2.92
CA GLU A 114 -0.56 -14.30 2.04
C GLU A 114 -0.70 -15.68 2.69
N LYS A 115 -1.93 -16.07 3.03
CA LYS A 115 -2.21 -17.47 3.34
C LYS A 115 -2.00 -18.24 2.04
N ALA A 116 -1.12 -19.25 2.06
CA ALA A 116 -0.94 -20.15 0.94
C ALA A 116 -2.32 -20.65 0.50
N LYS A 117 -2.68 -20.43 -0.77
CA LYS A 117 -3.90 -21.01 -1.32
C LYS A 117 -3.71 -22.53 -1.25
N THR A 118 -4.39 -23.18 -0.30
CA THR A 118 -4.57 -24.62 -0.31
C THR A 118 -5.33 -24.94 -1.59
N ASN A 119 -4.61 -25.42 -2.60
CA ASN A 119 -5.22 -25.97 -3.80
C ASN A 119 -6.08 -27.15 -3.33
N PRO A 120 -7.42 -27.15 -3.49
CA PRO A 120 -8.21 -28.32 -3.13
C PRO A 120 -7.68 -29.47 -3.98
N ALA A 121 -7.11 -30.47 -3.30
CA ALA A 121 -6.49 -31.62 -3.93
C ALA A 121 -7.45 -32.19 -4.99
N ARG A 122 -6.94 -32.44 -6.20
CA ARG A 122 -7.65 -33.19 -7.24
C ARG A 122 -8.26 -34.44 -6.59
N ARG A 123 -9.59 -34.50 -6.55
CA ARG A 123 -10.34 -35.65 -6.04
C ARG A 123 -10.00 -36.86 -6.91
N VAL A 124 -9.08 -37.71 -6.45
CA VAL A 124 -8.80 -39.00 -7.08
C VAL A 124 -10.02 -39.88 -6.86
N THR A 125 -10.83 -40.07 -7.91
CA THR A 125 -11.84 -41.12 -7.94
C THR A 125 -11.14 -42.44 -8.20
N TRP A 126 -11.01 -43.27 -7.16
CA TRP A 126 -10.65 -44.67 -7.33
C TRP A 126 -11.84 -45.38 -7.97
N GLY A 127 -11.68 -45.74 -9.25
CA GLY A 127 -12.61 -46.65 -9.93
C GLY A 127 -12.41 -48.05 -9.36
N VAL A 128 -13.48 -48.64 -8.87
CA VAL A 128 -13.53 -50.05 -8.46
C VAL A 128 -13.42 -50.90 -9.72
N SER A 129 -12.46 -51.81 -9.75
CA SER A 129 -12.34 -52.84 -10.79
C SER A 129 -13.46 -53.87 -10.60
N GLU A 130 -14.23 -54.12 -11.66
CA GLU A 130 -15.02 -55.35 -11.84
C GLU A 130 -14.12 -56.49 -12.32
#